data_AF-A0A8T6VRW7-F1
#
_entry.id   AF-A0A8T6VRW7-F1
#
_cell.length_a   1.000
_cell.length_b   1.000
_cell.length_c   1.000
_cell.angle_alpha   90.00
_cell.angle_beta   90.00
_cell.angle_gamma   90.00
#
_symmetry.space_group_name_H-M   'P 1'
#
loop_
_entity.id
_entity.type
_entity.pdbx_description
1 polymer ?
#
loop_
_entity_poly.entity_id
_entity_poly.type
_entity_poly.pdbx_seq_one_letter_code
_entity_poly.pdbx_strand_id
1 'polypeptide(L)' 'IKDKKKVAERVIRMIEEGQVEAITGEDITIKADTICLHGDTPGVLELAIHLRGALQDRGINIAP' A
#
# COMPACT_ATOMS: atom_id res chain seq x y z
N ILE A 1 -10.06 4.19 0.89
CA ILE A 1 -9.20 5.15 1.64
C ILE A 1 -8.69 6.18 0.62
N LYS A 2 -8.78 7.48 0.89
CA LYS A 2 -8.32 8.55 -0.03
C LYS A 2 -7.07 9.31 0.45
N ASP A 3 -6.68 9.09 1.71
CA ASP A 3 -5.47 9.68 2.28
C ASP A 3 -4.25 8.86 1.85
N LYS A 4 -3.28 9.52 1.20
CA LYS A 4 -2.09 8.87 0.65
C LYS A 4 -1.21 8.22 1.73
N LYS A 5 -1.12 8.84 2.92
CA LYS A 5 -0.33 8.30 4.03
C LYS A 5 -0.94 7.01 4.54
N LYS A 6 -2.26 7.01 4.76
CA LYS A 6 -3.00 5.81 5.19
C LYS A 6 -2.91 4.68 4.16
N VAL A 7 -2.92 5.01 2.87
CA VAL A 7 -2.72 4.00 1.81
C VAL A 7 -1.32 3.40 1.89
N ALA A 8 -0.28 4.24 2.02
CA ALA A 8 1.10 3.77 2.13
C ALA A 8 1.34 2.90 3.37
N GLU A 9 0.88 3.34 4.54
CA GLU A 9 0.97 2.57 5.79
C GLU A 9 0.28 1.20 5.67
N ARG A 10 -0.92 1.17 5.07
CA ARG A 10 -1.65 -0.08 4.84
C ARG A 10 -0.89 -1.01 3.91
N VAL A 11 -0.33 -0.51 2.81
CA VAL A 11 0.44 -1.33 1.87
C VAL A 11 1.74 -1.85 2.51
N ILE A 12 2.46 -1.01 3.25
CA ILE A 12 3.67 -1.43 3.98
C ILE A 12 3.33 -2.55 4.95
N ARG A 13 2.25 -2.40 5.71
CA ARG A 13 1.77 -3.44 6.64
C ARG A 13 1.44 -4.75 5.91
N MET A 14 0.78 -4.66 4.75
CA MET A 14 0.47 -5.85 3.94
C MET A 14 1.73 -6.59 3.48
N ILE A 15 2.84 -5.88 3.24
CA ILE A 15 4.11 -6.46 2.76
C ILE A 15 4.94 -6.99 3.93
N GLU A 16 5.12 -6.19 4.99
CA GLU A 16 6.01 -6.53 6.11
C GLU A 16 5.36 -7.51 7.10
N GLU A 17 4.07 -7.33 7.40
CA GLU A 17 3.35 -8.15 8.39
C GLU A 17 2.49 -9.24 7.75
N GLY A 18 2.21 -9.15 6.45
CA GLY A 18 1.31 -10.10 5.78
C GLY A 18 -0.13 -10.00 6.28
N GLN A 19 -0.56 -8.81 6.72
CA GLN A 19 -1.86 -8.59 7.33
C GLN A 19 -2.52 -7.31 6.82
N VAL A 20 -3.86 -7.30 6.88
CA VAL A 20 -4.66 -6.12 6.56
C VAL A 20 -5.85 -6.00 7.50
N GLU A 21 -6.12 -4.78 7.97
CA GLU A 21 -7.29 -4.49 8.80
C GLU A 21 -8.57 -4.49 7.96
N ALA A 22 -9.52 -5.33 8.37
CA ALA A 22 -10.87 -5.39 7.85
C ALA A 22 -11.69 -4.17 8.28
N ILE A 23 -12.82 -3.92 7.62
CA ILE A 23 -13.74 -2.84 8.03
C ILE A 23 -14.36 -3.08 9.41
N THR A 24 -14.31 -4.32 9.92
CA THR A 24 -14.73 -4.71 11.26
C THR A 24 -13.67 -4.42 12.33
N GLY A 25 -12.46 -3.99 11.93
CA GLY A 25 -11.32 -3.77 12.82
C GLY A 25 -10.49 -5.02 13.11
N GLU A 26 -10.87 -6.17 12.54
CA GLU A 26 -10.12 -7.43 12.68
C GLU A 26 -8.97 -7.49 11.67
N ASP A 27 -7.86 -8.10 12.08
CA ASP A 27 -6.73 -8.34 11.18
C ASP A 27 -6.91 -9.63 10.39
N ILE A 28 -6.77 -9.52 9.08
CA ILE A 28 -6.85 -10.63 8.14
C ILE A 28 -5.45 -10.91 7.58
N THR A 29 -4.97 -12.14 7.78
CA THR A 29 -3.73 -12.61 7.16
C THR A 29 -3.91 -12.74 5.66
N ILE A 30 -2.95 -12.21 4.90
CA ILE A 30 -2.94 -12.22 3.45
C ILE A 30 -1.53 -12.53 2.93
N LYS A 31 -1.46 -12.97 1.66
CA LYS A 31 -0.21 -13.00 0.91
C LYS A 31 -0.34 -12.04 -0.27
N ALA A 32 0.38 -10.92 -0.21
CA ALA A 32 0.33 -9.87 -1.23
C ALA A 32 1.64 -9.84 -2.02
N ASP A 33 1.68 -10.58 -3.14
CA ASP A 33 2.82 -10.56 -4.06
C ASP A 33 2.80 -9.34 -5.00
N THR A 34 1.62 -8.74 -5.21
CA THR A 34 1.42 -7.56 -6.07
C THR A 34 0.39 -6.61 -5.48
N ILE A 35 0.56 -5.31 -5.78
CA ILE A 35 -0.36 -4.24 -5.38
C ILE A 35 -0.95 -3.60 -6.64
N CYS A 36 -2.27 -3.70 -6.79
CA CYS A 36 -2.97 -3.03 -7.86
C CYS A 36 -3.12 -1.53 -7.54
N LEU A 37 -2.72 -0.68 -8.49
CA LEU A 37 -2.89 0.77 -8.41
C LEU A 37 -3.69 1.27 -9.62
N HIS A 38 -4.84 1.90 -9.36
CA HIS A 38 -5.73 2.39 -10.41
C HIS A 38 -5.42 3.83 -10.80
N GLY A 39 -5.20 4.07 -12.09
CA GLY A 39 -4.85 5.36 -12.71
C GLY A 39 -6.02 6.30 -13.02
N ASP A 40 -7.23 5.95 -12.63
CA ASP A 40 -8.49 6.57 -13.08
C ASP A 40 -8.98 7.72 -12.19
N THR A 41 -8.33 7.94 -11.04
CA THR A 41 -8.75 8.93 -10.04
C THR A 41 -7.81 10.14 -10.02
N PRO A 42 -8.35 11.39 -9.95
CA PRO A 42 -7.52 12.58 -9.74
C PRO A 42 -6.59 12.44 -8.52
N GLY A 43 -5.32 12.82 -8.68
CA GLY A 43 -4.31 12.70 -7.63
C GLY A 43 -3.64 11.33 -7.53
N VAL A 44 -3.94 10.39 -8.43
CA VAL A 44 -3.26 9.07 -8.47
C VAL A 44 -1.76 9.19 -8.68
N LEU A 45 -1.29 10.11 -9.52
CA LEU A 45 0.14 10.25 -9.77
C LEU A 45 0.90 10.60 -8.49
N GLU A 46 0.36 11.54 -7.72
CA GLU A 46 0.96 11.93 -6.44
C GLU A 46 0.88 10.80 -5.40
N LEU A 47 -0.19 10.01 -5.41
CA LEU A 47 -0.29 8.80 -4.59
C LEU A 47 0.77 7.77 -4.99
N ALA A 48 0.95 7.52 -6.30
CA ALA A 48 1.92 6.58 -6.84
C ALA A 48 3.36 6.97 -6.45
N ILE A 49 3.71 8.25 -6.60
CA ILE A 49 5.00 8.80 -6.21
C ILE A 49 5.22 8.64 -4.70
N HIS A 50 4.23 9.02 -3.89
CA HIS A 50 4.31 8.90 -2.44
C HIS A 50 4.45 7.44 -1.97
N LEU A 51 3.66 6.53 -2.54
CA LEU A 51 3.70 5.11 -2.21
C LEU A 51 5.05 4.50 -2.59
N ARG A 52 5.56 4.79 -3.80
CA ARG A 52 6.89 4.32 -4.22
C ARG A 52 7.99 4.82 -3.29
N GLY A 53 7.98 6.10 -2.93
CA GLY A 53 8.95 6.67 -1.99
C GLY A 53 8.89 5.98 -0.63
N ALA A 54 7.70 5.84 -0.05
CA ALA A 54 7.52 5.18 1.24
C ALA A 54 7.99 3.71 1.25
N LEU A 55 7.78 2.97 0.15
CA LEU A 55 8.29 1.61 0.00
C LEU A 55 9.82 1.59 -0.10
N GLN A 56 10.41 2.50 -0.88
CA GLN A 56 11.87 2.59 -1.05
C GLN A 56 12.57 3.01 0.26
N ASP A 57 11.99 3.93 1.02
CA ASP A 57 12.50 4.35 2.34
C ASP A 57 12.56 3.20 3.35
N ARG A 58 11.72 2.17 3.16
CA ARG A 58 11.69 0.93 3.93
C ARG A 58 12.58 -0.18 3.35
N GLY A 59 13.29 0.09 2.26
CA GLY A 59 14.12 -0.89 1.57
C GLY A 59 13.31 -1.97 0.82
N ILE A 60 12.02 -1.74 0.59
CA ILE A 60 11.17 -2.67 -0.15
C ILE A 60 11.46 -2.52 -1.64
N ASN A 61 11.92 -3.61 -2.25
CA ASN A 61 12.23 -3.65 -3.68
C ASN A 61 10.94 -3.71 -4.52
N ILE A 62 10.88 -2.90 -5.57
CA ILE A 62 9.77 -2.89 -6.53
C ILE A 62 10.30 -3.45 -7.85
N ALA A 63 9.79 -4.61 -8.25
CA ALA A 63 10.23 -5.33 -9.45
C ALA A 63 9.02 -5.88 -10.24
N PRO A 64 9.21 -6.15 -11.55
CA PRO A 64 8.23 -6.88 -12.37
C PRO A 64 8.03 -8.34 -11.95
#